data_AF-A0A6P0RS17-F1
#
_entry.id   AF-A0A6P0RS17-F1
#
_cell.length_a   1.000
_cell.length_b   1.000
_cell.length_c   1.000
_cell.angle_alpha   90.00
_cell.angle_beta   90.00
_cell.angle_gamma   90.00
#
_symmetry.space_group_name_H-M   'P 1'
#
loop_
_entity.id
_entity.type
_entity.pdbx_description
1 polymer ?
#
loop_
_entity_poly.entity_id
_entity_poly.type
_entity_poly.pdbx_seq_one_letter_code
_entity_poly.pdbx_strand_id
1 'polypeptide(L)' 'MKRDSNMARLSDRTADACIAGTRIPVWVLVNARSNLGISESQLLYDYPTLTAIDLANAWIYAQVNPEEIATAIQENEAD' A
#
# COMPACT_ATOMS: atom_id res chain seq x y z
N MET A 1 -15.30 -27.74 20.44
CA MET A 1 -13.87 -27.37 20.57
C MET A 1 -13.53 -26.52 19.36
N LYS A 2 -13.34 -25.21 19.55
CA LYS A 2 -13.18 -24.24 18.46
C LYS A 2 -11.84 -24.55 17.77
N ARG A 3 -11.87 -24.75 16.45
CA ARG A 3 -10.63 -24.80 15.66
C ARG A 3 -10.11 -23.37 15.65
N ASP A 4 -8.92 -23.17 16.19
CA ASP A 4 -8.28 -21.86 16.25
C ASP A 4 -7.94 -21.42 14.82
N SER A 5 -8.83 -20.62 14.24
CA SER A 5 -8.78 -20.09 12.86
C SER A 5 -7.67 -19.05 12.63
N ASN A 6 -6.57 -19.07 13.39
CA ASN A 6 -5.54 -18.02 13.31
C ASN A 6 -4.13 -18.51 12.95
N MET A 7 -3.97 -19.78 12.58
CA MET A 7 -2.68 -20.37 12.20
C MET A 7 -2.39 -20.38 10.68
N ALA A 8 -3.22 -19.71 9.86
CA ALA A 8 -3.07 -19.70 8.40
C ALA A 8 -2.60 -18.36 7.80
N ARG A 9 -2.29 -17.33 8.61
CA ARG A 9 -1.89 -16.00 8.11
C ARG A 9 -0.38 -15.80 7.92
N LEU A 10 0.42 -16.83 8.18
CA LEU A 10 1.87 -16.79 7.97
C LEU A 10 2.21 -17.75 6.84
N SER A 11 2.33 -17.25 5.60
CA SER A 11 3.29 -17.73 4.58
C SER A 11 2.89 -17.45 3.11
N ASP A 12 2.22 -16.32 2.82
CA ASP A 12 2.34 -15.76 1.47
C ASP A 12 2.17 -14.24 1.50
N ARG A 13 3.14 -13.54 2.11
CA ARG A 13 3.33 -12.13 1.79
C ARG A 13 3.93 -12.11 0.39
N THR A 14 3.10 -12.27 -0.64
CA THR A 14 3.46 -11.87 -2.00
C THR A 14 3.96 -10.44 -1.86
N ALA A 15 5.24 -10.20 -2.12
CA ALA A 15 5.89 -8.96 -1.75
C ALA A 15 5.10 -7.77 -2.31
N ASP A 16 4.43 -7.01 -1.44
CA ASP A 16 3.66 -5.84 -1.85
C ASP A 16 4.54 -4.95 -2.73
N ALA A 17 3.98 -4.45 -3.84
CA ALA A 17 4.68 -3.51 -4.70
C ALA A 17 5.19 -2.33 -3.86
N CYS A 18 6.51 -2.21 -3.73
CA CYS A 18 7.17 -1.17 -2.96
C CYS A 18 7.71 -0.09 -3.89
N ILE A 19 7.67 1.16 -3.41
CA ILE A 19 8.32 2.26 -4.10
C ILE A 19 9.83 2.02 -4.17
N ALA A 20 10.40 2.19 -5.36
CA ALA A 20 11.81 1.95 -5.61
C ALA A 20 12.70 2.72 -4.61
N GLY A 21 13.64 2.01 -3.98
CA GLY A 21 14.55 2.61 -2.99
C GLY A 21 13.94 2.81 -1.60
N THR A 22 12.68 2.41 -1.37
CA THR A 22 12.03 2.48 -0.06
C THR A 22 11.40 1.14 0.32
N ARG A 23 10.99 1.02 1.57
CA ARG A 23 10.10 -0.05 2.05
C ARG A 23 8.65 0.44 2.21
N ILE A 24 8.26 1.45 1.44
CA ILE A 24 6.91 2.01 1.48
C ILE A 24 6.08 1.30 0.40
N PRO A 25 5.02 0.57 0.77
CA PRO A 25 4.14 -0.07 -0.20
C PRO A 25 3.35 0.96 -1.00
N VAL A 26 3.11 0.68 -2.28
CA VAL A 26 2.27 1.50 -3.17
C VAL A 26 0.86 1.64 -2.59
N TRP A 27 0.29 0.56 -2.06
CA TRP A 27 -1.06 0.57 -1.50
C TRP A 27 -1.22 1.55 -0.34
N VAL A 28 -0.18 1.79 0.47
CA VAL A 28 -0.22 2.76 1.58
C VAL A 28 -0.43 4.18 1.05
N LEU A 29 0.27 4.54 -0.03
CA LEU A 29 0.16 5.87 -0.65
C LEU A 29 -1.20 6.06 -1.31
N VAL A 30 -1.71 5.02 -1.97
CA VAL A 30 -3.05 5.03 -2.58
C VAL A 30 -4.12 5.15 -1.50
N ASN A 31 -3.99 4.41 -0.40
CA ASN A 31 -4.92 4.46 0.74
C ASN A 31 -4.92 5.85 1.39
N ALA A 32 -3.73 6.39 1.67
CA ALA A 32 -3.57 7.73 2.24
C ALA A 32 -4.23 8.81 1.38
N ARG A 33 -4.08 8.73 0.06
CA ARG A 33 -4.71 9.68 -0.85
C ARG A 33 -6.22 9.48 -0.97
N SER A 34 -6.68 8.24 -1.14
CA SER A 34 -8.07 7.92 -1.47
C SER A 34 -8.99 7.86 -0.25
N ASN A 35 -8.57 7.17 0.82
CA ASN A 35 -9.39 6.94 2.01
C ASN A 35 -9.16 8.02 3.07
N LEU A 36 -7.93 8.50 3.24
CA LEU A 36 -7.60 9.53 4.24
C LEU A 36 -7.61 10.97 3.66
N GLY A 37 -7.70 11.13 2.34
CA GLY A 37 -7.74 12.44 1.69
C GLY A 37 -6.42 13.24 1.80
N ILE A 38 -5.29 12.56 2.02
CA ILE A 38 -3.98 13.19 2.15
C ILE A 38 -3.51 13.66 0.77
N SER A 39 -3.06 14.92 0.68
CA SER A 39 -2.52 15.48 -0.56
C SER A 39 -1.10 14.99 -0.83
N GLU A 40 -0.69 15.03 -2.11
CA GLU A 40 0.67 14.66 -2.53
C GLU A 40 1.74 15.51 -1.84
N SER A 41 1.47 16.81 -1.65
CA SER A 41 2.35 17.72 -0.92
C SER A 41 2.57 17.29 0.54
N GLN A 42 1.53 16.78 1.20
CA GLN A 42 1.63 16.29 2.56
C GLN A 42 2.38 14.96 2.62
N LEU A 43 2.13 14.06 1.67
CA LEU A 43 2.90 12.82 1.54
C LEU A 43 4.40 13.07 1.34
N LEU A 44 4.77 14.04 0.50
CA LEU A 44 6.18 14.42 0.30
C LEU A 44 6.78 15.10 1.53
N TYR A 45 5.97 15.80 2.31
CA TYR A 45 6.40 16.40 3.57
C TYR A 45 6.65 15.33 4.66
N ASP A 46 5.74 14.36 4.78
CA ASP A 46 5.82 13.29 5.78
C ASP A 46 6.89 12.25 5.42
N TYR A 47 7.11 12.03 4.12
CA TYR A 47 8.12 11.12 3.59
C TYR A 47 9.13 11.88 2.71
N PRO A 48 10.10 12.60 3.30
CA PRO A 48 11.06 13.40 2.55
C PRO A 48 12.03 12.57 1.68
N THR A 49 12.04 11.24 1.86
CA THR A 49 12.76 10.30 0.99
C THR A 49 12.02 9.99 -0.30
N LEU A 50 10.72 10.29 -0.38
CA LEU A 50 9.92 10.14 -1.58
C LEU A 50 10.05 11.37 -2.46
N THR A 51 10.08 11.15 -3.76
CA THR A 51 10.02 12.21 -4.76
C THR A 51 8.65 12.25 -5.42
N ALA A 52 8.33 13.37 -6.08
CA ALA A 52 7.12 13.47 -6.89
C ALA A 52 7.08 12.41 -8.02
N ILE A 53 8.24 11.94 -8.49
CA ILE A 53 8.36 10.89 -9.51
C ILE A 53 7.98 9.53 -8.92
N ASP A 54 8.45 9.22 -7.71
CA ASP A 54 8.11 7.97 -7.03
C ASP A 54 6.62 7.83 -6.81
N LEU A 55 6.04 8.93 -6.34
CA LEU A 55 4.63 9.19 -6.22
C LEU A 55 3.92 8.95 -7.56
N ALA A 56 4.36 9.61 -8.65
CA ALA A 56 3.81 9.42 -10.00
C ALA A 56 3.80 7.93 -10.44
N ASN A 57 4.92 7.24 -10.22
CA ASN A 57 5.06 5.83 -10.52
C ASN A 57 4.11 4.96 -9.70
N ALA A 58 3.89 5.31 -8.42
CA ALA A 58 2.94 4.62 -7.54
C ALA A 58 1.52 4.64 -8.11
N TRP A 59 1.04 5.82 -8.55
CA TRP A 59 -0.31 5.92 -9.11
C TRP A 59 -0.44 5.29 -10.48
N ILE A 60 0.62 5.32 -11.31
CA ILE A 60 0.63 4.56 -12.56
C ILE A 60 0.51 3.07 -12.26
N TYR A 61 1.30 2.56 -11.31
CA TYR A 61 1.23 1.15 -10.92
C TYR A 61 -0.17 0.78 -10.41
N ALA A 62 -0.78 1.62 -9.56
CA ALA A 62 -2.11 1.39 -9.02
C ALA A 62 -3.22 1.44 -10.08
N GLN A 63 -3.07 2.28 -11.12
CA GLN A 63 -4.00 2.31 -12.24
C GLN A 63 -3.88 1.09 -13.16
N VAL A 64 -2.67 0.54 -13.30
CA VAL A 64 -2.42 -0.67 -14.09
C VAL A 64 -2.90 -1.93 -13.34
N ASN A 65 -2.74 -1.95 -12.01
CA ASN A 65 -3.07 -3.10 -11.16
C ASN A 65 -4.09 -2.72 -10.05
N PRO A 66 -5.30 -2.24 -10.39
CA PRO A 66 -6.24 -1.75 -9.39
C PRO A 66 -6.75 -2.85 -8.46
N GLU A 67 -6.91 -4.08 -8.96
CA GLU A 67 -7.39 -5.22 -8.16
C GLU A 67 -6.37 -5.67 -7.10
N GLU A 68 -5.08 -5.69 -7.45
CA GLU A 68 -3.99 -6.00 -6.52
C GLU A 68 -3.95 -4.97 -5.39
N ILE A 69 -4.00 -3.68 -5.74
CA ILE A 69 -4.00 -2.60 -4.75
C ILE A 69 -5.25 -2.63 -3.87
N ALA A 70 -6.43 -2.86 -4.45
CA ALA A 70 -7.67 -2.95 -3.68
C ALA A 70 -7.63 -4.14 -2.70
N THR A 71 -7.12 -5.29 -3.14
CA THR A 71 -6.95 -6.46 -2.28
C THR A 71 -5.96 -6.17 -1.14
N ALA A 72 -4.81 -5.58 -1.46
CA ALA A 72 -3.82 -5.20 -0.44
C ALA A 72 -4.38 -4.20 0.59
N ILE A 73 -5.17 -3.21 0.16
CA ILE A 73 -5.85 -2.28 1.07
C ILE A 73 -6.85 -3.04 1.95
N GLN A 74 -7.70 -3.88 1.36
CA GLN A 74 -8.71 -4.64 2.10
C GLN A 74 -8.10 -5.59 3.13
N GLU A 75 -7.03 -6.30 2.77
CA GLU A 75 -6.34 -7.21 3.67
C GLU A 75 -5.68 -6.47 4.84
N ASN A 76 -5.13 -5.29 4.60
CA ASN A 76 -4.48 -4.48 5.65
C ASN A 76 -5.44 -3.64 6.49
N GLU A 77 -6.64 -3.30 6.00
CA GLU A 77 -7.69 -2.63 6.79
C GLU A 77 -8.53 -3.60 7.64
N ALA A 78 -8.49 -4.90 7.34
CA ALA A 78 -9.27 -5.93 8.02
C ALA A 78 -8.60 -6.53 9.28
N ASP A 79 -7.41 -6.06 9.65
CA ASP A 79 -6.66 -6.44 10.87
C ASP A 79 -6.75 -5.33 11.95
#